data_AF-A0A520B6H2-F1
#
_entry.id   AF-A0A520B6H2-F1
#
_cell.length_a   1.000
_cell.length_b   1.000
_cell.length_c   1.000
_cell.angle_alpha   90.00
_cell.angle_beta   90.00
_cell.angle_gamma   90.00
#
_symmetry.space_group_name_H-M   'P 1'
#
loop_
_entity.id
_entity.type
_entity.pdbx_description
1 polymer ?
#
loop_
_entity_poly.entity_id
_entity_poly.type
_entity_poly.pdbx_seq_one_letter_code
_entity_poly.pdbx_strand_id
1 'polypeptide(L)' 'MGLTGGGAVYLDETEDGVVLRTANQAVARAQALAKQYTDGNPDASVDAFLHRRREDSGE' A
#
# COMPACT_ATOMS: atom_id res chain seq x y z
N MET A 1 -14.66 7.15 -1.98
CA MET A 1 -14.01 7.22 -3.29
C MET A 1 -13.16 8.49 -3.32
N GLY A 2 -11.82 8.38 -3.27
CA GLY A 2 -10.93 9.52 -2.99
C GLY A 2 -10.91 10.65 -4.04
N LEU A 3 -11.52 10.44 -5.21
CA LEU A 3 -11.54 11.41 -6.31
C LEU A 3 -12.55 12.55 -6.11
N THR A 4 -13.59 12.36 -5.28
CA THR A 4 -14.64 13.37 -5.05
C THR A 4 -14.31 14.34 -3.91
N GLY A 5 -13.19 14.15 -3.20
CA GLY A 5 -12.86 14.88 -1.95
C GLY A 5 -11.73 15.90 -2.05
N GLY A 6 -11.18 16.17 -3.25
CA GLY A 6 -10.14 17.19 -3.43
C GLY A 6 -8.78 16.88 -2.79
N GLY A 7 -8.38 15.61 -2.74
CA GLY A 7 -7.07 15.18 -2.25
C GLY A 7 -5.99 15.09 -3.34
N ALA A 8 -4.71 15.02 -2.95
CA ALA A 8 -3.58 14.84 -3.87
C ALA A 8 -3.75 13.57 -4.72
N VAL A 9 -3.69 13.76 -6.04
CA VAL A 9 -3.78 12.71 -7.06
C VAL A 9 -2.44 12.55 -7.76
N TYR A 10 -2.08 11.32 -8.06
CA TYR A 10 -0.91 10.91 -8.81
C TYR A 10 -1.35 10.46 -10.20
N LEU A 11 -0.59 10.86 -11.23
CA LEU A 11 -0.69 10.28 -12.56
C LEU A 11 0.22 9.06 -12.63
N ASP A 12 -0.33 7.94 -13.07
CA ASP A 12 0.39 6.69 -13.35
C ASP A 12 0.32 6.46 -14.86
N GLU A 13 1.45 6.53 -15.55
CA GLU A 13 1.54 6.19 -16.97
C GLU A 13 1.66 4.67 -17.10
N THR A 14 0.65 4.06 -17.73
CA THR A 14 0.61 2.63 -18.03
C THR A 14 0.66 2.42 -19.54
N GLU A 15 0.96 1.21 -20.00
CA GLU A 15 1.04 0.87 -21.43
C GLU A 15 -0.28 1.16 -22.19
N ASP A 16 -1.43 1.10 -21.49
CA ASP A 16 -2.75 1.42 -22.03
C ASP A 16 -3.17 2.89 -21.88
N GLY A 17 -2.34 3.72 -21.23
CA GLY A 17 -2.57 5.15 -21.07
C GLY A 17 -2.39 5.67 -19.64
N VAL A 18 -2.89 6.89 -19.40
CA VAL A 18 -2.71 7.63 -18.14
C VAL A 18 -3.85 7.34 -17.17
N VAL A 19 -3.53 6.86 -15.97
CA VAL A 19 -4.50 6.61 -14.91
C VAL A 19 -4.31 7.61 -13.77
N LEU A 20 -5.38 8.35 -13.44
CA LEU A 20 -5.39 9.24 -12.29
C LEU A 20 -5.80 8.47 -11.03
N ARG A 21 -4.95 8.49 -9.99
CA ARG A 21 -5.19 7.76 -8.74
C ARG A 21 -4.86 8.59 -7.54
N THR A 22 -5.54 8.34 -6.43
CA THR A 22 -5.16 8.90 -5.12
C THR A 22 -4.08 8.05 -4.45
N ALA A 23 -3.35 8.61 -3.48
CA ALA A 23 -2.38 7.86 -2.64
C ALA A 23 -2.99 6.55 -2.11
N ASN A 24 -4.22 6.64 -1.58
CA ASN A 24 -4.93 5.51 -1.00
C ASN A 24 -5.20 4.40 -2.02
N GLN A 25 -5.47 4.75 -3.29
CA GLN A 25 -5.69 3.76 -4.35
C GLN A 25 -4.39 3.10 -4.78
N ALA A 26 -3.28 3.84 -4.84
CA ALA A 26 -1.96 3.27 -5.13
C ALA A 26 -1.53 2.30 -4.01
N VAL A 27 -1.70 2.70 -2.75
CA VAL A 27 -1.41 1.85 -1.59
C VAL A 27 -2.29 0.60 -1.58
N ALA A 28 -3.60 0.73 -1.82
CA ALA A 28 -4.50 -0.42 -1.87
C ALA A 28 -4.10 -1.42 -2.97
N ARG A 29 -3.67 -0.95 -4.14
CA ARG A 29 -3.17 -1.82 -5.23
C ARG A 29 -1.87 -2.52 -4.84
N ALA A 30 -0.92 -1.79 -4.28
CA ALA A 30 0.35 -2.36 -3.80
C ALA A 30 0.11 -3.42 -2.71
N GLN A 31 -0.80 -3.15 -1.77
CA GLN A 31 -1.20 -4.12 -0.74
C GLN A 31 -1.89 -5.35 -1.33
N ALA A 32 -2.74 -5.19 -2.35
CA ALA A 32 -3.35 -6.32 -3.05
C ALA A 32 -2.32 -7.18 -3.79
N LEU A 33 -1.34 -6.54 -4.44
CA LEU A 33 -0.21 -7.23 -5.08
C LEU A 33 0.76 -7.85 -4.09
N ALA A 34 0.90 -7.31 -2.88
CA ALA A 34 1.70 -7.93 -1.84
C ALA A 34 1.00 -9.16 -1.26
N LYS A 35 -0.33 -9.11 -1.05
CA LYS A 35 -1.12 -10.22 -0.50
C LYS A 35 -0.92 -11.54 -1.24
N GLN A 36 -0.86 -11.54 -2.57
CA GLN A 36 -0.58 -12.76 -3.35
C GLN A 36 0.80 -13.40 -3.04
N TYR A 37 1.76 -12.64 -2.51
CA TYR A 37 3.09 -13.13 -2.14
C TYR A 37 3.28 -13.29 -0.63
N THR A 38 2.38 -12.74 0.18
CA THR A 38 2.42 -12.80 1.64
C THR A 38 1.36 -13.71 2.25
N ASP A 39 0.47 -14.27 1.42
CA ASP A 39 -0.56 -15.22 1.86
C ASP A 39 0.10 -16.45 2.51
N GLY A 40 -0.22 -16.69 3.79
CA GLY A 40 0.36 -17.78 4.59
C GLY A 40 1.63 -17.43 5.37
N ASN A 41 2.19 -16.22 5.23
CA ASN A 41 3.31 -15.77 6.07
C ASN A 41 2.85 -14.69 7.08
N PRO A 42 2.58 -15.05 8.34
CA PRO A 42 2.11 -14.09 9.35
C PRO A 42 3.11 -12.97 9.65
N ASP A 43 4.42 -13.21 9.43
CA ASP A 43 5.48 -12.22 9.58
C ASP A 43 5.55 -11.20 8.44
N ALA A 44 4.87 -11.46 7.31
CA ALA A 44 4.84 -10.55 6.17
C ALA A 44 3.73 -9.49 6.26
N SER A 45 3.10 -9.36 7.44
CA SER A 45 2.11 -8.33 7.73
C SER A 45 2.77 -7.02 8.18
N VAL A 46 2.09 -5.90 7.95
CA VAL A 46 2.53 -4.58 8.44
C VAL A 46 2.57 -4.56 9.97
N ASP A 47 1.61 -5.19 10.64
CA ASP A 47 1.60 -5.33 12.09
C ASP A 47 2.83 -6.09 12.60
N ALA A 48 3.21 -7.20 11.99
CA ALA A 48 4.41 -7.95 12.38
C ALA A 48 5.69 -7.11 12.17
N PHE A 49 5.77 -6.35 11.07
CA PHE A 49 6.88 -5.42 10.84
C PHE A 49 6.94 -4.32 11.91
N LEU A 50 5.80 -3.71 12.25
CA LEU A 50 5.73 -2.66 13.26
C LEU A 50 6.05 -3.19 14.66
N HIS A 51 5.55 -4.39 15.02
CA HIS A 51 5.88 -5.07 16.26
C HIS A 51 7.38 -5.31 16.38
N ARG A 52 7.98 -5.91 15.35
CA ARG A 52 9.42 -6.20 15.32
C ARG A 52 10.27 -4.93 15.39
N ARG A 53 9.84 -3.85 14.72
CA ARG A 53 10.53 -2.56 14.79
C ARG A 53 10.45 -1.95 16.19
N ARG A 54 9.35 -2.16 16.92
CA ARG A 54 9.20 -1.69 18.29
C ARG A 54 10.14 -2.45 19.24
N GLU A 55 10.21 -3.76 19.09
CA GLU A 55 11.15 -4.62 19.83
C GLU A 55 12.62 -4.24 19.55
N ASP A 56 12.96 -3.97 18.29
CA ASP A 56 14.31 -3.55 17.88
C ASP A 56 14.69 -2.14 18.36
N SER A 57 13.68 -1.25 18.51
CA SER A 57 13.88 0.12 18.99
C SER A 57 13.97 0.23 20.52
N GLY A 58 13.74 -0.86 21.26
CA GLY A 58 13.97 -0.94 22.70
C GLY A 58 13.00 -0.13 23.56
N GLU A 59 11.73 -0.01 23.14
CA GLU A 59 10.65 0.63 23.92
C GLU A 59 9.76 -0.37 24.64
#